data_AF-A0A5S4YNE9-F1
#
_entry.id   AF-A0A5S4YNE9-F1
#
_cell.length_a   1.000
_cell.length_b   1.000
_cell.length_c   1.000
_cell.angle_alpha   90.00
_cell.angle_beta   90.00
_cell.angle_gamma   90.00
#
_symmetry.space_group_name_H-M   'P 1'
#
loop_
_entity.id
_entity.type
_entity.pdbx_description
1 polymer ?
#
loop_
_entity_poly.entity_id
_entity_poly.type
_entity_poly.pdbx_seq_one_letter_code
_entity_poly.pdbx_strand_id
1 'polypeptide(L)'
;MRRMLPMLHTRPTIHMPQAVTEKRAPKIAIDVDFDASIQALSALEAAAYRLIGTATCQIEKVGDRLVCRLALQDGRASGGFAVAEADSLKVRFLDLVTDENLRARVSAKTDGVRNVILALAFGSLVASQNDN
;
A
#
# COMPACT_ATOMS: atom_id res chain seq x y z
N MET A 1 32.12 60.31 -36.34
CA MET A 1 32.78 59.07 -35.84
C MET A 1 32.06 58.58 -34.60
N ARG A 2 31.83 57.27 -34.55
CA ARG A 2 31.15 56.46 -33.51
C ARG A 2 31.46 56.87 -32.05
N ARG A 3 30.47 56.72 -31.17
CA ARG A 3 30.44 55.63 -30.17
C ARG A 3 29.08 55.57 -29.44
N MET A 4 28.30 54.54 -29.75
CA MET A 4 27.23 54.01 -28.91
C MET A 4 27.83 53.50 -27.60
N LEU A 5 27.25 53.87 -26.46
CA LEU A 5 27.50 53.18 -25.20
C LEU A 5 26.66 51.88 -25.16
N PRO A 6 27.24 50.74 -24.76
CA PRO A 6 26.50 49.50 -24.59
C PRO A 6 25.71 49.49 -23.29
N MET A 7 24.43 49.11 -23.39
CA MET A 7 23.57 48.73 -22.27
C MET A 7 24.11 47.43 -21.63
N LEU A 8 24.67 47.54 -20.42
CA LEU A 8 24.99 46.37 -19.60
C LEU A 8 23.69 45.80 -19.02
N HIS A 9 23.12 44.81 -19.70
CA HIS A 9 22.09 43.94 -19.12
C HIS A 9 22.77 42.95 -18.17
N THR A 10 22.69 43.21 -16.88
CA THR A 10 23.00 42.21 -15.85
C THR A 10 21.95 41.11 -15.90
N ARG A 11 22.36 39.90 -16.30
CA ARG A 11 21.52 38.71 -16.21
C ARG A 11 21.23 38.45 -14.72
N PRO A 12 19.96 38.34 -14.29
CA PRO A 12 19.67 37.82 -12.97
C PRO A 12 20.12 36.35 -12.93
N THR A 13 21.09 36.06 -12.07
CA THR A 13 21.37 34.69 -11.66
C THR A 13 20.11 34.15 -11.00
N ILE A 14 19.45 33.19 -11.65
CA ILE A 14 18.45 32.35 -11.02
C ILE A 14 19.18 31.61 -9.90
N HIS A 15 19.03 32.10 -8.68
CA HIS A 15 19.42 31.36 -7.50
C HIS A 15 18.50 30.14 -7.42
N MET A 16 19.01 28.96 -7.73
CA MET A 16 18.37 27.70 -7.35
C MET A 16 18.30 27.72 -5.82
N PRO A 17 17.10 27.75 -5.19
CA PRO A 17 17.03 27.41 -3.78
C PRO A 17 17.54 25.98 -3.66
N GLN A 18 18.61 25.81 -2.89
CA GLN A 18 19.07 24.49 -2.50
C GLN A 18 17.87 23.75 -1.92
N ALA A 19 17.63 22.54 -2.41
CA ALA A 19 16.65 21.65 -1.81
C ALA A 19 17.01 21.52 -0.34
N VAL A 20 16.23 22.17 0.51
CA VAL A 20 16.25 21.93 1.94
C VAL A 20 15.93 20.45 2.07
N THR A 21 16.94 19.65 2.42
CA THR A 21 16.68 18.32 2.98
C THR A 21 15.86 18.57 4.22
N GLU A 22 14.53 18.55 4.05
CA GLU A 22 13.59 18.50 5.14
C GLU A 22 14.06 17.35 6.03
N LYS A 23 14.54 17.72 7.21
CA LYS A 23 14.88 16.78 8.27
C LYS A 23 13.57 16.12 8.66
N ARG A 24 13.23 15.04 7.94
CA ARG A 24 11.98 14.30 8.10
C ARG A 24 11.86 13.96 9.58
N ALA A 25 10.80 14.48 10.20
CA ALA A 25 10.44 14.15 11.57
C ALA A 25 10.44 12.62 11.73
N PRO A 26 10.69 12.07 12.93
CA PRO A 26 10.70 10.62 13.14
C PRO A 26 9.32 10.07 12.77
N LYS A 27 9.23 9.51 11.56
CA LYS A 27 8.08 8.77 11.08
C LYS A 27 8.06 7.50 11.92
N ILE A 28 7.06 7.32 12.79
CA ILE A 28 6.89 6.09 13.56
C ILE A 28 6.89 4.94 12.55
N ALA A 29 7.92 4.10 12.63
CA ALA A 29 8.14 2.97 11.73
C ALA A 29 8.16 1.69 12.56
N ILE A 30 7.34 0.72 12.17
CA ILE A 30 7.16 -0.55 12.89
C ILE A 30 7.32 -1.66 11.89
N ASP A 31 8.15 -2.63 12.23
CA ASP A 31 8.31 -3.83 11.44
C ASP A 31 7.41 -4.94 11.98
N VAL A 32 6.75 -5.65 11.08
CA VAL A 32 5.91 -6.81 11.36
C VAL A 32 6.40 -7.96 10.48
N ASP A 33 6.85 -9.03 11.13
CA ASP A 33 7.46 -10.16 10.45
C ASP A 33 6.50 -11.35 10.33
N PHE A 34 6.50 -11.97 9.16
CA PHE A 34 5.74 -13.18 8.87
C PHE A 34 6.65 -14.27 8.32
N ASP A 35 6.29 -15.52 8.60
CA ASP A 35 6.91 -16.68 7.96
C ASP A 35 6.40 -16.81 6.51
N ALA A 36 7.32 -16.79 5.54
CA ALA A 36 7.00 -16.83 4.12
C ALA A 36 6.46 -18.20 3.65
N SER A 37 6.61 -19.26 4.46
CA SER A 37 6.04 -20.58 4.18
C SER A 37 4.54 -20.66 4.53
N ILE A 38 4.06 -19.77 5.40
CA ILE A 38 2.67 -19.75 5.88
C ILE A 38 1.92 -18.56 5.27
N GLN A 39 2.53 -17.38 5.29
CA GLN A 39 1.87 -16.15 4.89
C GLN A 39 1.99 -15.92 3.39
N ALA A 40 0.84 -15.78 2.72
CA ALA A 40 0.80 -15.42 1.31
C ALA A 40 1.14 -13.93 1.12
N LEU A 41 2.02 -13.64 0.17
CA LEU A 41 2.38 -12.27 -0.21
C LEU A 41 1.15 -11.46 -0.67
N SER A 42 0.25 -12.08 -1.45
CA SER A 42 -0.96 -11.43 -1.94
C SER A 42 -1.88 -10.93 -0.83
N ALA A 43 -1.93 -11.64 0.30
CA ALA A 43 -2.71 -11.21 1.46
C ALA A 43 -2.09 -9.99 2.15
N LEU A 44 -0.76 -9.91 2.20
CA LEU A 44 -0.05 -8.73 2.71
C LEU A 44 -0.22 -7.53 1.78
N GLU A 45 -0.17 -7.73 0.46
CA GLU A 45 -0.38 -6.69 -0.54
C GLU A 45 -1.79 -6.09 -0.47
N ALA A 46 -2.82 -6.94 -0.34
CA ALA A 46 -4.20 -6.49 -0.19
C ALA A 46 -4.42 -5.75 1.15
N ALA A 47 -3.81 -6.22 2.24
CA ALA A 47 -3.85 -5.53 3.52
C ALA A 47 -3.14 -4.16 3.46
N ALA A 48 -1.97 -4.09 2.81
CA ALA A 48 -1.24 -2.86 2.58
C ALA A 48 -2.04 -1.86 1.72
N TYR A 49 -2.73 -2.33 0.70
CA TYR A 49 -3.62 -1.50 -0.12
C TYR A 49 -4.76 -0.89 0.73
N ARG A 50 -5.36 -1.67 1.64
CA ARG A 50 -6.41 -1.18 2.56
C ARG A 50 -5.90 -0.23 3.66
N LEU A 51 -4.58 -0.16 3.87
CA LEU A 51 -3.95 0.82 4.77
C LEU A 51 -3.70 2.18 4.11
N ILE A 52 -3.80 2.29 2.77
CA ILE A 52 -3.61 3.55 2.05
C ILE A 52 -4.55 4.63 2.63
N GLY A 53 -3.99 5.83 2.82
CA GLY A 53 -4.68 6.95 3.46
C GLY A 53 -4.58 6.96 4.99
N THR A 54 -4.08 5.89 5.63
CA THR A 54 -3.75 5.88 7.07
C THR A 54 -2.25 5.74 7.32
N ALA A 55 -1.61 4.82 6.60
CA ALA A 55 -0.20 4.52 6.74
C ALA A 55 0.39 4.14 5.38
N THR A 56 1.71 4.05 5.32
CA THR A 56 2.45 3.40 4.24
C THR A 56 2.91 2.04 4.73
N CYS A 57 2.84 1.01 3.90
CA CYS A 57 3.42 -0.32 4.17
C CYS A 57 4.41 -0.64 3.05
N GLN A 58 5.64 -0.95 3.42
CA GLN A 58 6.64 -1.51 2.51
C GLN A 58 6.82 -2.99 2.85
N ILE A 59 6.78 -3.86 1.85
CA ILE A 59 6.90 -5.30 2.04
C ILE A 59 8.21 -5.74 1.39
N GLU A 60 9.06 -6.41 2.16
CA GLU A 60 10.33 -6.97 1.71
C GLU A 60 10.41 -8.44 2.08
N LYS A 61 11.00 -9.28 1.21
CA LYS A 61 11.31 -10.67 1.54
C LYS A 61 12.76 -10.76 1.97
N VAL A 62 13.00 -11.21 3.20
CA VAL A 62 14.33 -11.39 3.77
C VAL A 62 14.47 -12.85 4.18
N GLY A 63 15.14 -13.65 3.33
CA GLY A 63 15.26 -15.09 3.54
C GLY A 63 13.90 -15.80 3.52
N ASP A 64 13.55 -16.44 4.64
CA ASP A 64 12.28 -17.14 4.90
C ASP A 64 11.21 -16.23 5.52
N ARG A 65 11.47 -14.92 5.63
CA ARG A 65 10.54 -13.95 6.21
C ARG A 65 10.00 -12.96 5.20
N LEU A 66 8.75 -12.55 5.41
CA LEU A 66 8.16 -11.36 4.83
C LEU A 66 8.12 -10.28 5.91
N VAL A 67 8.85 -9.19 5.69
CA VAL A 67 8.98 -8.06 6.60
C VAL A 67 8.09 -6.93 6.08
N CYS A 68 7.12 -6.50 6.89
CA CYS A 68 6.23 -5.39 6.59
C CYS A 68 6.60 -4.17 7.43
N ARG A 69 7.17 -3.14 6.80
CA ARG A 69 7.49 -1.86 7.44
C ARG A 69 6.32 -0.89 7.32
N LEU A 70 5.64 -0.67 8.43
CA LEU A 70 4.50 0.22 8.56
C LEU A 70 4.97 1.59 9.01
N ALA A 71 4.47 2.66 8.38
CA ALA A 71 4.76 4.02 8.83
C ALA A 71 3.57 4.95 8.66
N LEU A 72 3.20 5.67 9.73
CA LEU A 72 2.09 6.63 9.69
C LEU A 72 2.36 7.76 8.70
N GLN A 73 1.32 8.27 8.05
CA GLN A 73 1.43 9.48 7.23
C GLN A 73 1.39 10.73 8.14
N ASP A 74 2.27 11.71 7.86
CA ASP A 74 2.49 12.89 8.70
C ASP A 74 1.19 13.68 8.96
N GLY A 75 0.93 14.02 10.23
CA GLY A 75 -0.26 14.78 10.65
C GLY A 75 -0.87 14.37 12.00
N ARG A 76 -0.45 13.25 12.61
CA ARG A 76 -0.99 12.78 13.91
C ARG A 76 0.05 12.58 15.02
N ALA A 77 1.33 12.47 14.67
CA ALA A 77 2.42 12.34 15.63
C ALA A 77 2.82 13.71 16.23
N SER A 78 1.95 14.31 17.05
CA SER A 78 2.32 15.45 17.90
C SER A 78 2.27 15.02 19.36
N GLY A 79 3.44 14.91 19.99
CA GLY A 79 3.61 14.88 21.44
C GLY A 79 3.17 13.61 22.18
N GLY A 80 4.13 12.82 22.66
CA GLY A 80 3.95 11.94 23.84
C GLY A 80 3.15 10.64 23.68
N PHE A 81 2.43 10.42 22.58
CA PHE A 81 1.54 9.24 22.38
C PHE A 81 2.03 8.20 21.33
N ALA A 82 3.31 8.23 20.97
CA ALA A 82 3.86 7.49 19.80
C ALA A 82 3.79 5.95 19.89
N VAL A 83 3.78 5.33 21.07
CA VAL A 83 3.78 3.87 21.22
C VAL A 83 2.38 3.27 21.06
N ALA A 84 1.36 3.90 21.65
CA ALA A 84 -0.02 3.42 21.52
C ALA A 84 -0.53 3.54 20.07
N GLU A 85 -0.14 4.60 19.35
CA GLU A 85 -0.42 4.75 17.93
C GLU A 85 0.30 3.69 17.08
N ALA A 86 1.52 3.32 17.48
CA ALA A 86 2.27 2.27 16.83
C ALA A 86 1.60 0.90 17.01
N ASP A 87 1.28 0.53 18.25
CA ASP A 87 0.64 -0.75 18.56
C ASP A 87 -0.73 -0.86 17.90
N SER A 88 -1.53 0.21 17.91
CA SER A 88 -2.83 0.22 17.23
C SER A 88 -2.70 0.08 15.71
N LEU A 89 -1.66 0.67 15.09
CA LEU A 89 -1.39 0.46 13.66
C LEU A 89 -1.00 -0.99 13.36
N LYS A 90 -0.16 -1.59 14.20
CA LYS A 90 0.25 -2.99 14.08
C LYS A 90 -0.96 -3.93 14.20
N VAL A 91 -1.79 -3.74 15.23
CA VAL A 91 -3.01 -4.53 15.45
C VAL A 91 -3.93 -4.41 14.25
N ARG A 92 -4.20 -3.18 13.79
CA ARG A 92 -5.06 -2.96 12.62
C ARG A 92 -4.52 -3.63 11.36
N PHE A 93 -3.20 -3.62 11.14
CA PHE A 93 -2.60 -4.31 10.00
C PHE A 93 -2.79 -5.83 10.10
N LEU A 94 -2.59 -6.42 11.29
CA LEU A 94 -2.80 -7.85 11.53
C LEU A 94 -4.27 -8.26 11.32
N ASP A 95 -5.23 -7.43 11.70
CA ASP A 95 -6.66 -7.67 11.45
C ASP A 95 -6.95 -7.72 9.95
N LEU A 96 -6.38 -6.79 9.17
CA LEU A 96 -6.54 -6.75 7.71
C LEU A 96 -5.92 -7.97 7.03
N VAL A 97 -4.73 -8.41 7.48
CA VAL A 97 -4.06 -9.62 6.97
C VAL A 97 -4.89 -10.86 7.31
N THR A 98 -5.44 -10.92 8.53
CA THR A 98 -6.29 -12.04 8.98
C THR A 98 -7.56 -12.15 8.13
N ASP A 99 -8.22 -11.03 7.87
CA ASP A 99 -9.41 -10.96 7.00
C ASP A 99 -9.10 -11.46 5.58
N GLU A 100 -7.98 -11.04 4.98
CA GLU A 100 -7.63 -11.48 3.63
C GLU A 100 -7.24 -12.97 3.59
N ASN A 101 -6.55 -13.47 4.61
CA ASN A 101 -6.26 -14.90 4.75
C ASN A 101 -7.57 -15.73 4.86
N LEU A 102 -8.56 -15.23 5.62
CA LEU A 102 -9.87 -15.86 5.72
C LEU A 102 -10.61 -15.82 4.38
N ARG A 103 -10.59 -14.68 3.69
CA ARG A 103 -11.22 -14.51 2.38
C ARG A 103 -10.66 -15.48 1.34
N ALA A 104 -9.33 -15.65 1.31
CA ALA A 104 -8.65 -16.61 0.44
C ALA A 104 -9.10 -18.05 0.74
N ARG A 105 -9.16 -18.44 2.02
CA ARG A 105 -9.62 -19.77 2.44
C ARG A 105 -11.08 -20.02 2.09
N VAL A 106 -11.95 -19.03 2.29
CA VAL A 106 -13.37 -19.12 1.94
C VAL A 106 -13.55 -19.26 0.43
N SER A 107 -12.84 -18.46 -0.37
CA SER A 107 -12.87 -18.64 -1.83
C SER A 107 -12.46 -20.06 -2.20
N ALA A 108 -11.26 -20.50 -1.81
CA ALA A 108 -10.77 -21.83 -2.15
C ALA A 108 -11.75 -22.96 -1.75
N LYS A 109 -12.40 -22.85 -0.59
CA LYS A 109 -13.40 -23.82 -0.13
C LYS A 109 -14.71 -23.77 -0.92
N THR A 110 -15.08 -22.62 -1.45
CA THR A 110 -16.38 -22.41 -2.13
C THR A 110 -16.29 -22.45 -3.65
N ASP A 111 -15.09 -22.38 -4.22
CA ASP A 111 -14.84 -22.32 -5.66
C ASP A 111 -15.58 -23.43 -6.42
N GLY A 112 -15.53 -24.67 -5.94
CA GLY A 112 -16.20 -25.81 -6.58
C GLY A 112 -17.73 -25.68 -6.61
N VAL A 113 -18.35 -25.35 -5.48
CA VAL A 113 -19.81 -25.16 -5.39
C VAL A 113 -20.26 -23.99 -6.26
N ARG A 114 -19.52 -22.87 -6.20
CA ARG A 114 -19.76 -21.70 -7.07
C ARG A 114 -19.68 -22.08 -8.54
N ASN A 115 -18.68 -22.84 -8.96
CA ASN A 115 -18.51 -23.24 -10.36
C ASN A 115 -19.66 -24.14 -10.84
N VAL A 116 -20.16 -25.04 -9.99
CA VAL A 116 -21.36 -25.85 -10.31
C VAL A 116 -22.60 -24.96 -10.46
N ILE A 117 -22.81 -24.01 -9.54
CA ILE A 117 -23.93 -23.06 -9.63
C ILE A 117 -23.85 -22.27 -10.94
N LEU A 118 -22.67 -21.74 -11.29
CA LEU A 118 -22.47 -21.01 -12.55
C LEU A 118 -22.71 -21.91 -13.76
N ALA A 119 -22.22 -23.14 -13.76
CA ALA A 119 -22.43 -24.09 -14.86
C ALA A 119 -23.92 -24.41 -15.05
N LEU A 120 -24.68 -24.59 -13.97
CA LEU A 120 -26.13 -24.83 -14.04
C LEU A 120 -26.88 -23.58 -14.55
N ALA A 121 -26.56 -22.41 -14.03
CA ALA A 121 -27.21 -21.15 -14.40
C ALA A 121 -26.96 -20.78 -15.87
N PHE A 122 -25.73 -20.94 -16.37
CA PHE A 122 -25.41 -20.63 -17.76
C PHE A 122 -25.72 -21.78 -18.72
N GLY A 123 -25.65 -23.03 -18.26
CA GLY A 123 -26.06 -24.19 -19.05
C GLY A 123 -27.55 -24.18 -19.39
N SER A 124 -28.41 -23.79 -18.44
CA SER A 124 -29.86 -23.67 -18.68
C SER A 124 -30.20 -22.52 -19.64
N LEU A 125 -29.47 -21.39 -19.57
CA LEU A 125 -29.66 -20.25 -20.48
C LEU A 125 -29.34 -20.57 -21.95
N VAL A 126 -28.41 -21.50 -22.21
CA VAL A 126 -28.09 -21.97 -23.57
C VAL A 126 -29.16 -22.93 -24.09
N ALA A 127 -29.66 -23.82 -23.24
CA ALA A 127 -30.76 -24.72 -23.61
C ALA A 127 -32.03 -23.94 -24.01
N SER A 128 -32.39 -22.91 -23.25
CA SER A 128 -33.56 -22.07 -23.55
C SER A 128 -33.45 -21.20 -24.81
N GLN A 129 -32.26 -20.99 -25.36
CA GLN A 129 -32.06 -20.24 -26.62
C GLN A 129 -32.19 -21.11 -27.88
N ASN A 130 -32.00 -22.43 -27.76
CA ASN A 130 -32.13 -23.37 -28.88
C ASN A 130 -33.57 -23.84 -29.11
N ASP A 131 -34.48 -23.55 -28.18
CA ASP A 131 -35.91 -23.90 -28.25
C ASP A 131 -36.79 -22.74 -28.81
N ASN A 132 -36.17 -21.68 -29.34
CA ASN A 132 -36.79 -20.54 -30.03
C ASN A 132 -36.31 -20.45 -31.48
#